data_AF-A0A2N5HBB4-F1
#
_entry.id   AF-A0A2N5HBB4-F1
#
_cell.length_a   1.000
_cell.length_b   1.000
_cell.length_c   1.000
_cell.angle_alpha   90.00
_cell.angle_beta   90.00
_cell.angle_gamma   90.00
#
_symmetry.space_group_name_H-M   'P 1'
#
loop_
_entity.id
_entity.type
_entity.pdbx_description
1 polymer ?
#
loop_
_entity_poly.entity_id
_entity_poly.type
_entity_poly.pdbx_seq_one_letter_code
_entity_poly.pdbx_strand_id
1 'polypeptide(L)'
;MQPVDQQTLNLLHKAFEIVLEQNNITYNKIGIAEEGDQLLFLYETKDEKVHVFKWSKQASIGMSIGTLAQSVLMPIIPQLRLLS
;
A
#
# COMPACT_ATOMS: atom_id res chain seq x y z
N MET A 1 -15.30 1.18 -13.88
CA MET A 1 -14.19 0.24 -13.60
C MET A 1 -14.75 -0.93 -12.82
N GLN A 2 -14.33 -2.16 -13.12
CA GLN A 2 -14.69 -3.31 -12.28
C GLN A 2 -13.90 -3.25 -10.96
N PRO A 3 -14.47 -3.75 -9.86
CA PRO A 3 -13.75 -3.88 -8.60
C PRO A 3 -12.51 -4.75 -8.78
N VAL A 4 -11.44 -4.46 -8.03
CA VAL A 4 -10.27 -5.33 -7.98
C VAL A 4 -10.69 -6.62 -7.27
N ASP A 5 -10.40 -7.77 -7.86
CA ASP A 5 -10.76 -9.05 -7.25
C ASP A 5 -9.98 -9.28 -5.95
N GLN A 6 -10.56 -10.08 -5.05
CA GLN A 6 -10.00 -10.31 -3.71
C GLN A 6 -8.61 -10.96 -3.75
N GLN A 7 -8.32 -11.80 -4.74
CA GLN A 7 -7.02 -12.43 -4.86
C GLN A 7 -5.95 -11.40 -5.20
N THR A 8 -6.23 -10.49 -6.14
CA THR A 8 -5.35 -9.37 -6.47
C THR A 8 -5.14 -8.45 -5.27
N LEU A 9 -6.19 -8.15 -4.49
CA LEU A 9 -6.07 -7.36 -3.26
C LEU A 9 -5.18 -8.05 -2.21
N ASN A 10 -5.32 -9.36 -2.02
CA ASN A 10 -4.50 -10.12 -1.08
C ASN A 10 -3.02 -10.15 -1.51
N LEU A 11 -2.75 -10.30 -2.81
CA LEU A 11 -1.40 -10.27 -3.35
C LEU A 11 -0.77 -8.88 -3.20
N LEU A 12 -1.54 -7.82 -3.41
CA LEU A 12 -1.10 -6.45 -3.16
C LEU A 12 -0.77 -6.24 -1.69
N HIS A 13 -1.66 -6.66 -0.80
CA HIS A 13 -1.44 -6.53 0.65
C HIS A 13 -0.12 -7.18 1.06
N LYS A 14 0.11 -8.42 0.65
CA LYS A 14 1.37 -9.14 0.89
C LYS A 14 2.59 -8.46 0.27
N ALA A 15 2.47 -7.92 -0.95
CA ALA A 15 3.57 -7.21 -1.59
C ALA A 15 3.94 -5.93 -0.82
N PHE A 16 2.96 -5.27 -0.21
CA PHE A 16 3.20 -4.09 0.60
C PHE A 16 3.86 -4.46 1.94
N GLU A 17 3.46 -5.57 2.58
CA GLU A 17 4.16 -6.11 3.76
C GLU A 17 5.65 -6.33 3.47
N ILE A 18 5.96 -7.03 2.36
CA ILE A 18 7.34 -7.33 1.95
C ILE A 18 8.16 -6.05 1.78
N VAL A 19 7.60 -5.01 1.14
CA VAL A 19 8.32 -3.76 0.91
C VAL A 19 8.56 -3.01 2.23
N LEU A 20 7.61 -3.02 3.16
CA LEU A 20 7.78 -2.41 4.49
C LEU A 20 8.87 -3.14 5.29
N GLU A 21 8.85 -4.48 5.30
CA GLU A 21 9.87 -5.32 5.94
C GLU A 21 11.26 -5.06 5.36
N GLN A 22 11.39 -5.05 4.04
CA GLN A 22 12.66 -4.76 3.35
C GLN A 22 13.24 -3.39 3.69
N ASN A 23 12.38 -2.46 4.12
CA ASN A 23 12.77 -1.10 4.48
C ASN A 23 12.83 -0.85 5.99
N ASN A 24 12.69 -1.91 6.80
CA ASN A 24 12.67 -1.87 8.26
C ASN A 24 11.61 -0.91 8.83
N ILE A 25 10.45 -0.80 8.17
CA ILE A 25 9.34 0.03 8.63
C ILE A 25 8.44 -0.80 9.54
N THR A 26 8.29 -0.39 10.80
CA THR A 26 7.38 -1.06 11.75
C THR A 26 5.99 -0.46 11.73
N TYR A 27 4.96 -1.30 11.62
CA TYR A 27 3.55 -0.93 11.62
C TYR A 27 2.76 -1.75 12.63
N ASN A 28 1.63 -1.21 13.10
CA ASN A 28 0.66 -1.98 13.89
C ASN A 28 -0.27 -2.76 12.96
N LYS A 29 -0.79 -2.08 11.94
CA LYS A 29 -1.72 -2.66 10.96
C LYS A 29 -1.53 -2.00 9.60
N ILE A 30 -1.75 -2.77 8.54
CA ILE A 30 -1.88 -2.25 7.19
C ILE A 30 -3.16 -2.77 6.53
N GLY A 31 -3.71 -2.01 5.59
CA GLY A 31 -4.93 -2.36 4.89
C GLY A 31 -4.96 -1.80 3.48
N ILE A 32 -5.77 -2.41 2.63
CA ILE A 32 -6.09 -1.90 1.30
C ILE A 32 -7.59 -1.76 1.22
N ALA A 33 -8.06 -0.57 0.85
CA ALA A 33 -9.46 -0.31 0.56
C ALA A 33 -9.61 0.23 -0.86
N GLU A 34 -10.80 0.08 -1.41
CA GLU A 34 -11.12 0.58 -2.75
C GLU A 34 -12.07 1.77 -2.63
N GLU A 35 -11.73 2.89 -3.28
CA GLU A 35 -12.56 4.10 -3.31
C GLU A 35 -12.68 4.59 -4.76
N GLY A 36 -13.77 4.24 -5.43
CA GLY A 36 -14.02 4.67 -6.81
C GLY A 36 -12.97 4.13 -7.80
N ASP A 37 -12.18 5.01 -8.40
CA ASP A 37 -11.06 4.68 -9.29
C ASP A 37 -9.70 4.58 -8.56
N GLN A 38 -9.72 4.64 -7.23
CA GLN A 38 -8.53 4.64 -6.38
C GLN A 38 -8.44 3.38 -5.50
N LEU A 39 -7.20 3.02 -5.19
CA LEU A 39 -6.83 2.13 -4.10
C LEU A 39 -6.28 2.99 -2.96
N LEU A 40 -6.81 2.78 -1.76
CA LEU A 40 -6.38 3.40 -0.53
C LEU A 40 -5.47 2.42 0.21
N PHE A 41 -4.20 2.77 0.36
CA PHE A 41 -3.30 2.05 1.24
C PHE A 41 -3.34 2.67 2.63
N LEU A 42 -3.78 1.89 3.60
CA LEU A 42 -3.92 2.25 5.00
C LEU A 42 -2.71 1.73 5.77
N TYR A 43 -2.13 2.59 6.58
CA TYR A 43 -0.96 2.29 7.40
C TYR A 43 -1.17 2.84 8.81
N GLU A 44 -1.13 1.97 9.81
CA GLU A 44 -1.29 2.34 11.21
C GLU A 44 0.06 2.27 11.93
N THR A 45 0.50 3.39 12.52
CA THR A 45 1.73 3.46 13.31
C THR A 45 1.53 2.86 14.70
N LYS A 46 2.62 2.72 15.48
CA LYS A 46 2.57 2.32 16.89
C LYS A 46 1.78 3.29 17.78
N ASP A 47 1.68 4.56 17.37
CA ASP A 47 0.90 5.59 18.06
C ASP A 47 -0.58 5.59 17.66
N GLU A 48 -1.07 4.50 17.04
CA GLU A 48 -2.44 4.33 16.55
C GLU A 48 -2.86 5.38 15.50
N LYS A 49 -1.90 6.08 14.89
CA LYS A 49 -2.18 7.04 13.81
C LYS A 49 -2.32 6.31 12.49
N VAL A 50 -3.45 6.49 11.84
CA VAL A 50 -3.74 5.92 10.51
C VAL A 50 -3.36 6.93 9.42
N HIS A 51 -2.45 6.51 8.55
CA HIS A 51 -2.04 7.20 7.35
C HIS A 51 -2.72 6.54 6.13
N VAL A 52 -3.23 7.36 5.23
CA VAL A 52 -3.94 6.91 4.02
C VAL A 52 -3.22 7.44 2.79
N PHE A 53 -2.83 6.54 1.91
CA PHE A 53 -2.18 6.88 0.65
C PHE A 53 -3.07 6.46 -0.51
N LYS A 54 -3.37 7.40 -1.40
CA LYS A 54 -4.29 7.20 -2.52
C LYS A 54 -3.49 6.85 -3.77
N TRP A 55 -3.94 5.85 -4.50
CA TRP A 55 -3.32 5.42 -5.74
C TRP A 55 -4.35 5.20 -6.84
N SER A 56 -4.07 5.66 -8.06
CA SER A 56 -4.99 5.48 -9.19
C SER A 56 -4.89 4.06 -9.76
N LYS A 57 -6.04 3.38 -9.90
CA LYS A 57 -6.10 2.09 -10.59
C LYS A 57 -5.66 2.18 -12.05
N GLN A 58 -5.87 3.30 -12.72
CA GLN A 58 -5.41 3.47 -14.11
C GLN A 58 -3.88 3.37 -14.21
N ALA A 59 -3.17 3.91 -13.22
CA ALA A 59 -1.72 3.83 -13.14
C ALA A 59 -1.19 2.41 -12.89
N SER A 60 -2.05 1.45 -12.51
CA SER A 60 -1.68 0.05 -12.29
C SER A 60 -1.84 -0.89 -13.50
N ILE A 61 -2.42 -0.41 -14.60
CA ILE A 61 -2.68 -1.24 -15.78
C ILE A 61 -1.36 -1.70 -16.41
N GLY A 62 -1.18 -3.01 -16.55
CA GLY A 62 0.02 -3.61 -17.16
C GLY A 62 1.25 -3.69 -16.25
N MET A 63 1.14 -3.27 -14.98
CA MET A 63 2.21 -3.40 -14.00
C MET A 63 2.14 -4.73 -13.24
N SER A 64 3.30 -5.27 -12.86
CA SER A 64 3.35 -6.38 -11.90
C SER A 64 2.96 -5.90 -10.50
N ILE A 65 2.39 -6.78 -9.68
CA ILE A 65 1.98 -6.48 -8.30
C ILE A 65 3.16 -5.99 -7.45
N GLY A 66 4.35 -6.58 -7.60
CA GLY A 66 5.55 -6.15 -6.89
C GLY A 66 6.02 -4.76 -7.31
N THR A 67 6.01 -4.46 -8.62
CA THR A 67 6.34 -3.12 -9.13
C THR A 67 5.32 -2.08 -8.66
N LEU A 68 4.03 -2.44 -8.64
CA LEU A 68 2.98 -1.58 -8.12
C LEU A 68 3.21 -1.25 -6.64
N ALA A 69 3.45 -2.27 -5.80
CA ALA A 69 3.73 -2.09 -4.39
C ALA A 69 4.94 -1.17 -4.14
N GLN A 70 6.04 -1.38 -4.88
CA GLN A 70 7.19 -0.50 -4.81
C GLN A 70 6.86 0.92 -5.26
N SER A 71 6.12 1.12 -6.36
CA SER A 71 5.78 2.45 -6.87
C SER A 71 4.90 3.26 -5.92
N VAL A 72 4.00 2.59 -5.18
CA VAL A 72 3.13 3.22 -4.19
C VAL A 72 3.91 3.55 -2.91
N LEU A 73 4.72 2.60 -2.44
CA LEU A 73 5.39 2.72 -1.15
C LEU A 73 6.68 3.53 -1.21
N MET A 74 7.51 3.38 -2.25
CA MET A 74 8.83 4.05 -2.34
C MET A 74 8.77 5.57 -2.13
N PRO A 75 7.81 6.32 -2.70
CA PRO A 75 7.70 7.76 -2.47
C PRO A 75 7.38 8.12 -1.01
N ILE A 76 6.71 7.22 -0.29
CA ILE A 76 6.24 7.46 1.08
C ILE A 76 7.15 6.83 2.13
N ILE A 77 8.03 5.88 1.77
CA ILE A 77 9.01 5.26 2.67
C ILE A 77 9.81 6.28 3.49
N PRO A 78 10.34 7.37 2.91
CA PRO A 78 11.04 8.38 3.72
C PRO A 78 10.17 8.98 4.82
N GLN A 79 8.88 9.21 4.53
CA GLN A 79 7.91 9.72 5.52
C GLN A 79 7.60 8.65 6.56
N LEU A 80 7.36 7.41 6.13
CA LEU A 80 7.08 6.29 7.04
C LEU A 80 8.23 6.01 8.01
N ARG A 81 9.48 6.14 7.56
CA ARG A 81 10.66 6.01 8.43
C ARG A 81 10.76 7.09 9.51
N LEU A 82 10.20 8.28 9.28
CA LEU A 82 10.12 9.33 10.29
C LEU A 82 9.01 9.07 11.31
N LEU A 83 8.08 8.17 11.00
CA LEU A 83 6.89 7.85 11.80
C LEU A 83 7.02 6.51 12.56
N SER A 84 8.07 5.73 12.29
CA SER A 84 8.31 4.37 12.82
C SER A 84 9.25 4.30 14.02
#